data_AF-A0A363U210-F1
#
_entry.id   AF-A0A363U210-F1
#
_cell.length_a   1.000
_cell.length_b   1.000
_cell.length_c   1.000
_cell.angle_alpha   90.00
_cell.angle_beta   90.00
_cell.angle_gamma   90.00
#
_symmetry.space_group_name_H-M   'P 1'
#
loop_
_entity.id
_entity.type
_entity.pdbx_description
1 polymer ?
#
loop_
_entity_poly.entity_id
_entity_poly.type
_entity_poly.pdbx_seq_one_letter_code
_entity_poly.pdbx_strand_id
1 'polypeptide(L)'
;MIRIDPENNETLALLDMADFSGRNVLEIGCGDGRLTWRYADNAAHVTAIEPGAEQIALAMKNLPNNLQGKVDFRAATLEDFAADSKASIFDLVILSYSLC
;
A
#
# COMPACT_ATOMS: atom_id res chain seq x y z
N MET A 1 11.58 -13.49 -14.22
CA MET A 1 10.75 -14.51 -13.54
C MET A 1 10.53 -14.00 -12.13
N ILE A 2 9.36 -13.42 -11.84
CA ILE A 2 9.06 -12.84 -10.52
C ILE A 2 8.97 -14.01 -9.54
N ARG A 3 9.90 -14.08 -8.58
CA ARG A 3 9.79 -15.01 -7.46
C ARG A 3 8.73 -14.44 -6.52
N ILE A 4 7.54 -15.02 -6.56
CA ILE A 4 6.52 -14.78 -5.54
C ILE A 4 7.02 -15.47 -4.28
N ASP A 5 7.28 -14.71 -3.23
CA ASP A 5 7.70 -15.20 -1.90
C ASP A 5 6.59 -16.10 -1.32
N PRO A 6 6.73 -17.43 -1.38
CA PRO A 6 5.68 -18.34 -0.93
C PRO A 6 5.62 -18.43 0.58
N GLU A 7 6.68 -17.99 1.28
CA GLU A 7 6.85 -18.13 2.73
C GLU A 7 6.46 -16.88 3.51
N ASN A 8 5.97 -15.83 2.85
CA ASN A 8 5.57 -14.55 3.46
C ASN A 8 6.68 -13.81 4.21
N ASN A 9 7.95 -14.12 3.96
CA ASN A 9 9.10 -13.52 4.64
C ASN A 9 9.13 -12.00 4.51
N GLU A 10 8.77 -11.45 3.34
CA GLU A 10 8.69 -10.00 3.13
C GLU A 10 7.63 -9.34 4.03
N THR A 11 6.51 -10.02 4.25
CA THR A 11 5.42 -9.52 5.11
C THR A 11 5.77 -9.59 6.58
N LEU A 12 6.35 -10.72 7.00
CA LEU A 12 6.74 -10.93 8.38
C LEU A 12 7.84 -9.94 8.77
N ALA A 13 8.80 -9.68 7.87
CA ALA A 13 9.80 -8.64 8.09
C ALA A 13 9.18 -7.24 8.18
N LEU A 14 8.21 -6.91 7.30
CA LEU A 14 7.57 -5.59 7.33
C LEU A 14 6.80 -5.35 8.65
N LEU A 15 6.05 -6.36 9.11
CA LEU A 15 5.29 -6.31 10.37
C LEU A 15 6.19 -6.33 11.61
N ASP A 16 7.38 -6.94 11.53
CA ASP A 16 8.35 -6.93 12.63
C ASP A 16 9.11 -5.59 12.73
N MET A 17 9.24 -4.87 11.61
CA MET A 17 9.97 -3.60 11.55
C MET A 17 9.19 -2.38 12.08
N ALA A 18 7.86 -2.42 12.08
CA ALA A 18 7.04 -1.29 12.51
C ALA A 18 5.71 -1.76 13.12
N ASP A 19 5.28 -1.06 14.17
CA ASP A 19 3.92 -1.20 14.68
C ASP A 19 2.95 -0.43 13.77
N PHE A 20 1.97 -1.11 13.20
CA PHE A 20 0.95 -0.52 12.32
C PHE A 20 -0.31 -0.08 13.07
N SER A 21 -0.46 -0.52 14.33
CA SER A 21 -1.68 -0.33 15.10
C SER A 21 -2.04 1.16 15.23
N GLY A 22 -3.24 1.51 14.77
CA GLY A 22 -3.75 2.88 14.86
C GLY A 22 -3.12 3.89 13.88
N ARG A 23 -2.22 3.45 12.98
CA ARG A 23 -1.46 4.35 12.09
C ARG A 23 -2.15 4.60 10.75
N ASN A 24 -2.00 5.82 10.25
CA ASN A 24 -2.31 6.20 8.87
C ASN A 24 -1.06 5.97 8.01
N VAL A 25 -1.18 5.08 7.04
CA VAL A 25 -0.04 4.61 6.24
C VAL A 25 -0.16 5.13 4.81
N LEU A 26 0.95 5.64 4.27
CA LEU A 26 1.11 5.87 2.84
C LEU A 26 1.95 4.73 2.24
N GLU A 27 1.41 4.03 1.26
CA GLU A 27 2.17 3.08 0.45
C GLU A 27 2.43 3.66 -0.94
N ILE A 28 3.69 3.70 -1.34
CA ILE A 28 4.15 4.20 -2.63
C ILE A 28 4.57 3.01 -3.49
N GLY A 29 3.93 2.86 -4.65
CA GLY A 29 4.13 1.74 -5.57
C GLY A 29 3.33 0.50 -5.16
N CYS A 30 2.05 0.64 -4.82
CA CYS A 30 1.28 -0.49 -4.31
C CYS A 30 1.02 -1.60 -5.36
N GLY A 31 1.22 -1.31 -6.64
CA GLY A 31 1.00 -2.25 -7.73
C GLY A 31 -0.42 -2.83 -7.73
N ASP A 32 -0.54 -4.15 -7.79
CA ASP A 32 -1.81 -4.88 -7.72
C ASP A 32 -2.28 -5.15 -6.26
N GLY A 33 -1.66 -4.47 -5.30
CA GLY A 33 -1.97 -4.54 -3.87
C GLY A 33 -1.38 -5.75 -3.15
N ARG A 34 -0.52 -6.55 -3.79
CA ARG A 34 0.11 -7.75 -3.22
C ARG A 34 0.59 -7.56 -1.77
N LEU A 35 1.31 -6.47 -1.48
CA LEU A 35 1.80 -6.14 -0.15
C LEU A 35 0.71 -5.49 0.71
N THR A 36 -0.05 -4.56 0.15
CA THR A 36 -1.15 -3.84 0.81
C THR A 36 -2.06 -4.76 1.62
N TRP A 37 -2.50 -5.89 1.05
CA TRP A 37 -3.42 -6.84 1.73
C TRP A 37 -2.85 -7.44 3.01
N ARG A 38 -1.52 -7.52 3.09
CA ARG A 38 -0.82 -8.33 4.08
C ARG A 38 -0.55 -7.57 5.37
N TYR A 39 -0.57 -6.24 5.32
CA TYR A 39 -0.40 -5.40 6.52
C TYR A 39 -1.58 -4.46 6.76
N ALA A 40 -2.40 -4.15 5.75
CA ALA A 40 -3.44 -3.12 5.86
C ALA A 40 -4.43 -3.42 6.99
N ASP A 41 -4.69 -4.68 7.33
CA ASP A 41 -5.61 -5.00 8.43
C ASP A 41 -5.13 -4.49 9.79
N ASN A 42 -3.81 -4.37 9.98
CA ASN A 42 -3.20 -3.87 11.20
C ASN A 42 -3.12 -2.33 11.26
N ALA A 43 -3.39 -1.63 10.15
CA ALA A 43 -3.39 -0.17 10.08
C ALA A 43 -4.77 0.41 10.43
N ALA A 44 -4.81 1.69 10.82
CA ALA A 44 -6.07 2.43 10.92
C ALA A 44 -6.62 2.75 9.52
N HIS A 45 -5.75 3.25 8.64
CA HIS A 45 -6.08 3.56 7.26
C HIS A 45 -4.83 3.45 6.38
N VAL A 46 -5.01 3.05 5.13
CA VAL A 46 -3.94 2.98 4.13
C VAL A 46 -4.33 3.79 2.91
N THR A 47 -3.50 4.76 2.53
CA THR A 47 -3.54 5.39 1.22
C THR A 47 -2.45 4.77 0.36
N ALA A 48 -2.82 4.13 -0.73
CA ALA A 48 -1.92 3.34 -1.58
C ALA A 48 -1.88 3.96 -2.99
N ILE A 49 -0.71 4.44 -3.39
CA ILE A 49 -0.50 5.12 -4.68
C ILE A 49 0.30 4.26 -5.65
N GLU A 50 -0.10 4.27 -6.92
CA GLU A 50 0.56 3.58 -8.02
C GLU A 50 0.23 4.30 -9.34
N PRO A 51 1.21 4.69 -10.18
CA PRO A 51 0.93 5.37 -11.43
C PRO A 51 0.21 4.48 -12.47
N GLY A 52 0.40 3.17 -12.43
CA GLY A 52 -0.27 2.22 -13.32
C GLY A 52 -1.76 2.06 -13.01
N ALA A 53 -2.64 2.78 -13.72
CA ALA A 53 -4.10 2.69 -13.53
C ALA A 53 -4.66 1.26 -13.69
N GLU A 54 -4.06 0.44 -14.56
CA GLU A 54 -4.42 -0.98 -14.70
C GLU A 54 -4.10 -1.78 -13.43
N GLN A 55 -3.00 -1.48 -12.76
CA GLN A 55 -2.59 -2.11 -11.51
C GLN A 55 -3.54 -1.73 -10.38
N ILE A 56 -3.92 -0.46 -10.28
CA ILE A 56 -4.94 0.03 -9.35
C ILE A 56 -6.29 -0.66 -9.59
N ALA A 57 -6.70 -0.83 -10.85
CA ALA A 57 -7.94 -1.54 -11.17
C ALA A 57 -7.89 -3.02 -10.72
N LEU A 58 -6.75 -3.69 -10.90
CA LEU A 58 -6.53 -5.05 -10.39
C LEU A 58 -6.52 -5.09 -8.86
N ALA A 59 -5.89 -4.12 -8.21
CA ALA A 59 -5.85 -4.01 -6.77
C ALA A 59 -7.25 -3.87 -6.18
N MET A 60 -8.05 -2.91 -6.68
CA MET A 60 -9.43 -2.72 -6.25
C MET A 60 -10.30 -3.95 -6.51
N LYS A 61 -10.12 -4.62 -7.65
CA LYS A 61 -10.88 -5.83 -7.99
C LYS A 61 -10.59 -6.99 -7.03
N ASN A 62 -9.34 -7.09 -6.57
CA ASN A 62 -8.87 -8.17 -5.70
C ASN A 62 -8.91 -7.80 -4.21
N LEU A 63 -9.41 -6.60 -3.87
CA LEU A 63 -9.47 -6.10 -2.50
C LEU A 63 -10.29 -7.05 -1.60
N PRO A 64 -9.66 -7.63 -0.56
CA PRO A 64 -10.38 -8.45 0.40
C PRO A 64 -11.52 -7.69 1.09
N ASN A 65 -12.65 -8.37 1.31
CA ASN A 65 -13.85 -7.74 1.89
C ASN A 65 -13.59 -7.08 3.25
N ASN A 66 -12.71 -7.64 4.08
CA ASN A 66 -12.36 -7.08 5.39
C ASN A 66 -11.56 -5.77 5.31
N LEU A 67 -11.01 -5.44 4.15
CA LEU A 67 -10.22 -4.23 3.91
C LEU A 67 -11.02 -3.14 3.19
N GLN A 68 -12.28 -3.40 2.82
CA GLN A 68 -13.15 -2.39 2.21
C GLN A 68 -13.32 -1.19 3.14
N GLY A 69 -13.07 0.02 2.62
CA GLY A 69 -13.11 1.27 3.37
C GLY A 69 -11.88 1.53 4.26
N LYS A 70 -10.98 0.55 4.46
CA LYS A 70 -9.71 0.73 5.18
C LYS A 70 -8.57 1.16 4.24
N VAL A 71 -8.66 0.79 2.96
CA VAL A 71 -7.65 1.10 1.94
C VAL A 71 -8.24 2.02 0.86
N ASP A 72 -7.56 3.13 0.59
CA ASP A 72 -7.84 4.07 -0.49
C ASP A 72 -6.76 3.95 -1.57
N PHE A 73 -7.15 3.50 -2.77
CA PHE A 73 -6.26 3.31 -3.92
C PHE A 73 -6.30 4.52 -4.85
N ARG A 74 -5.13 5.05 -5.22
CA ARG A 74 -5.03 6.19 -6.12
C ARG A 74 -4.05 5.94 -7.26
N ALA A 75 -4.54 6.16 -8.48
CA ALA A 75 -3.70 6.17 -9.67
C ALA A 75 -2.93 7.49 -9.75
N ALA A 76 -1.71 7.53 -9.20
CA ALA A 76 -0.91 8.75 -9.11
C ALA A 76 0.59 8.44 -8.98
N THR A 77 1.42 9.34 -9.51
CA THR A 77 2.85 9.42 -9.15
C THR A 77 3.00 10.01 -7.74
N LEU A 78 4.19 9.87 -7.14
CA LEU A 78 4.46 10.51 -5.85
C LEU A 78 4.41 12.05 -5.99
N GLU A 79 4.91 12.57 -7.11
CA GLU A 79 4.95 13.99 -7.42
C GLU A 79 3.53 14.56 -7.53
N ASP A 80 2.65 13.91 -8.30
CA ASP A 80 1.25 14.33 -8.44
C ASP A 80 0.52 14.24 -7.09
N PHE A 81 0.74 13.14 -6.36
CA PHE A 81 0.14 12.95 -5.05
C PHE A 81 0.59 14.01 -4.05
N ALA A 82 1.86 14.39 -4.05
CA ALA A 82 2.41 15.43 -3.18
C ALA A 82 1.90 16.83 -3.54
N ALA A 83 1.68 17.10 -4.82
CA ALA A 83 1.13 18.37 -5.30
C ALA A 83 -0.34 18.58 -4.92
N ASP A 84 -1.13 17.51 -4.98
CA ASP A 84 -2.57 17.55 -4.69
C ASP A 84 -2.91 17.34 -3.21
N SER A 85 -2.01 16.69 -2.45
CA SER A 85 -2.24 16.40 -1.04
C SER A 85 -2.08 17.67 -0.20
N LYS A 86 -3.22 18.21 0.27
CA LYS A 86 -3.21 19.13 1.43
C LYS A 86 -2.57 18.37 2.60
N ALA A 87 -1.59 19.00 3.25
CA ALA A 87 -0.79 18.47 4.36
C ALA A 87 -1.45 17.27 5.08
N SER A 88 -1.20 16.08 4.56
CA SER A 88 -1.73 14.83 5.10
C SER A 88 -0.63 14.26 5.99
N ILE A 89 -0.95 14.06 7.26
CA ILE A 89 -0.01 13.46 8.22
C ILE A 89 -0.12 11.94 8.09
N PHE A 90 0.93 11.33 7.55
CA PHE A 90 1.11 9.88 7.58
C PHE A 90 2.06 9.53 8.72
N ASP A 91 1.69 8.52 9.50
CA ASP A 91 2.47 8.02 10.63
C ASP A 91 3.55 7.03 10.16
N LEU A 92 3.36 6.45 8.96
CA LEU A 92 4.29 5.52 8.34
C LEU A 92 4.22 5.64 6.81
N VAL A 93 5.37 5.52 6.16
CA VAL A 93 5.47 5.44 4.69
C VAL A 93 6.17 4.14 4.30
N ILE A 94 5.55 3.38 3.40
CA ILE A 94 6.12 2.16 2.82
C ILE A 94 6.47 2.42 1.35
N LEU A 95 7.65 1.96 0.93
CA LEU A 95 8.03 1.89 -0.47
C LEU A 95 8.05 0.42 -0.90
N SER A 96 7.07 0.03 -1.71
CA SER A 96 6.90 -1.34 -2.19
C SER A 96 7.25 -1.40 -3.67
N TYR A 97 8.51 -1.71 -4.02
CA TYR A 97 8.95 -1.79 -5.43
C TYR A 97 8.77 -0.49 -6.26
N SER A 98 8.87 0.69 -5.64
CA SER A 98 8.74 1.99 -6.33
C SER A 98 9.99 2.46 -7.09
N LEU A 99 11.04 1.63 -7.20
CA LEU A 99 12.32 2.01 -7.81
C LEU A 99 12.68 1.04 -8.95
N CYS A 100 12.29 1.41 -10.17
CA CYS A 100 12.91 0.92 -11.39
C CYS A 100 13.42 2.11 -12.21
#